data_AF-A0A820M4G8-F1
#
_entry.id   AF-A0A820M4G8-F1
#
_cell.length_a   1.000
_cell.length_b   1.000
_cell.length_c   1.000
_cell.angle_alpha   90.00
_cell.angle_beta   90.00
_cell.angle_gamma   90.00
#
_symmetry.space_group_name_H-M   'P 1'
#
loop_
_entity.id
_entity.type
_entity.pdbx_description
1 polymer ?
#
loop_
_entity_poly.entity_id
_entity_poly.type
_entity_poly.pdbx_seq_one_letter_code
_entity_poly.pdbx_strand_id
1 'polypeptide(L)'
;WNNLTTFTPDHFFPDCQLTLVHENQRRISGAYYVCETLRSYTTNQDLHFYPNIQSNKAEESKHGLVLIQVHGTIHQRGTCIGIFDQSFGLVRDPTHSNNYLIKFSFLNMQTQQAQQPSLLSTNQPTPTYLIDILQNYDQTIQQQIDSTDYIIDEDDDDDS
;
A
#
# COMPACT_ATOMS: atom_id res chain seq x y z
N TRP A 1 7.77 2.42 -18.03
CA TRP A 1 7.36 1.04 -17.72
C TRP A 1 8.53 0.41 -17.00
N ASN A 2 8.31 0.00 -15.75
CA ASN A 2 9.32 -0.65 -14.94
C ASN A 2 9.71 -1.99 -15.60
N ASN A 3 10.97 -2.18 -15.97
CA ASN A 3 11.47 -3.35 -16.73
C ASN A 3 11.88 -4.53 -15.84
N LEU A 4 11.63 -4.43 -14.54
CA LEU A 4 11.91 -5.50 -13.58
C LEU A 4 10.90 -6.64 -13.78
N THR A 5 11.40 -7.80 -14.23
CA THR A 5 10.61 -9.03 -14.43
C THR A 5 10.52 -9.90 -13.16
N THR A 6 11.26 -9.52 -12.12
CA THR A 6 11.38 -10.28 -10.87
C THR A 6 10.94 -9.39 -9.72
N PHE A 7 10.13 -9.92 -8.81
CA PHE A 7 9.67 -9.20 -7.63
C PHE A 7 10.81 -8.98 -6.63
N THR A 8 11.43 -7.79 -6.68
CA THR A 8 12.55 -7.37 -5.83
C THR A 8 12.20 -6.14 -4.97
N PRO A 9 13.03 -5.79 -3.98
CA PRO A 9 12.88 -4.55 -3.22
C PRO A 9 12.85 -3.27 -4.09
N ASP A 10 13.39 -3.31 -5.30
CA ASP A 10 13.44 -2.15 -6.22
C ASP A 10 12.07 -1.71 -6.73
N HIS A 11 11.01 -2.48 -6.47
CA HIS A 11 9.62 -2.04 -6.73
C HIS A 11 9.06 -1.10 -5.66
N PHE A 12 9.80 -0.87 -4.58
CA PHE A 12 9.35 -0.13 -3.42
C PHE A 12 10.22 1.11 -3.18
N PHE A 13 9.63 2.17 -2.64
CA PHE A 13 10.43 3.23 -2.04
C PHE A 13 11.24 2.69 -0.85
N PRO A 14 12.46 3.21 -0.59
CA PRO A 14 13.28 2.75 0.53
C PRO A 14 12.56 2.77 1.88
N ASP A 15 11.68 3.74 2.10
CA ASP A 15 10.88 3.95 3.30
C ASP A 15 9.43 3.44 3.19
N CYS A 16 9.15 2.53 2.24
CA CYS A 16 7.79 2.03 2.05
C CYS A 16 7.23 1.32 3.28
N GLN A 17 5.91 1.28 3.41
CA GLN A 17 5.24 0.61 4.52
C GLN A 17 4.22 -0.42 4.06
N LEU A 18 4.18 -1.59 4.72
CA LEU A 18 3.11 -2.57 4.62
C LEU A 18 2.34 -2.60 5.94
N THR A 19 1.03 -2.44 5.87
CA THR A 19 0.13 -2.62 7.01
C THR A 19 -0.71 -3.87 6.80
N LEU A 20 -0.57 -4.84 7.72
CA LEU A 20 -1.43 -6.02 7.78
C LEU A 20 -2.64 -5.67 8.65
N VAL A 21 -3.82 -5.64 8.05
CA VAL A 21 -5.04 -5.07 8.67
C VAL A 21 -5.62 -5.99 9.75
N HIS A 22 -5.37 -7.30 9.68
CA HIS A 22 -5.83 -8.26 10.69
C HIS A 22 -4.86 -8.34 11.89
N GLU A 23 -5.39 -8.57 13.10
CA GLU A 23 -4.65 -8.81 14.35
C GLU A 23 -3.61 -7.73 14.73
N ASN A 24 -4.08 -6.57 15.22
CA ASN A 24 -3.27 -5.48 15.80
C ASN A 24 -2.52 -4.56 14.80
N GLN A 25 -2.96 -4.47 13.54
CA GLN A 25 -2.38 -3.55 12.54
C GLN A 25 -0.85 -3.62 12.50
N ARG A 26 -0.30 -4.82 12.27
CA ARG A 26 1.15 -4.98 12.19
C ARG A 26 1.68 -4.16 11.02
N ARG A 27 2.59 -3.22 11.32
CA ARG A 27 3.29 -2.40 10.32
C ARG A 27 4.70 -2.92 10.10
N ILE A 28 5.10 -2.97 8.84
CA ILE A 28 6.42 -3.37 8.38
C ILE A 28 6.94 -2.24 7.52
N SER A 29 8.15 -1.78 7.79
CA SER A 29 8.75 -0.64 7.10
C SER A 29 10.03 -1.06 6.40
N GLY A 30 10.29 -0.45 5.25
CA GLY A 30 11.49 -0.66 4.46
C GLY A 30 11.28 -1.62 3.29
N ALA A 31 11.77 -1.23 2.11
CA ALA A 31 11.63 -1.96 0.85
C ALA A 31 11.96 -3.46 0.97
N TYR A 32 13.09 -3.78 1.62
CA TYR A 32 13.53 -5.16 1.82
C TYR A 32 12.52 -5.98 2.63
N TYR A 33 12.14 -5.50 3.82
CA TYR A 33 11.27 -6.24 4.72
C TYR A 33 9.84 -6.38 4.18
N VAL A 34 9.34 -5.36 3.50
CA VAL A 34 8.04 -5.40 2.82
C VAL A 34 8.05 -6.43 1.70
N CYS A 35 9.05 -6.37 0.80
CA CYS A 35 9.21 -7.32 -0.29
C CYS A 35 9.31 -8.76 0.23
N GLU A 36 10.17 -9.00 1.23
CA GLU A 36 10.35 -10.33 1.83
C GLU A 36 9.08 -10.85 2.50
N THR A 37 8.33 -10.00 3.20
CA THR A 37 7.07 -10.40 3.84
C THR A 37 6.06 -10.84 2.80
N LEU A 38 5.83 -10.03 1.76
CA LEU A 38 4.89 -10.37 0.69
C LEU A 38 5.32 -11.64 -0.06
N ARG A 39 6.62 -11.76 -0.36
CA ARG A 39 7.20 -12.93 -1.01
C ARG A 39 6.98 -14.19 -0.17
N SER A 40 7.15 -14.12 1.15
CA SER A 40 7.02 -15.26 2.06
C SER A 40 5.63 -15.90 2.05
N TYR A 41 4.56 -15.15 1.74
CA TYR A 41 3.22 -15.73 1.60
C TYR A 41 3.19 -16.76 0.46
N THR A 42 3.79 -16.43 -0.69
CA THR A 42 3.83 -17.33 -1.84
C THR A 42 4.88 -18.42 -1.71
N THR A 43 6.06 -18.13 -1.14
CA THR A 43 7.19 -19.08 -1.12
C THR A 43 7.18 -20.00 0.09
N ASN A 44 6.82 -19.49 1.27
CA ASN A 44 6.93 -20.24 2.52
C ASN A 44 5.58 -20.79 2.96
N GLN A 45 4.49 -20.08 2.64
CA GLN A 45 3.13 -20.43 3.06
C GLN A 45 2.28 -21.02 1.92
N ASP A 46 2.80 -21.09 0.69
CA ASP A 46 2.09 -21.64 -0.49
C ASP A 46 0.72 -20.96 -0.73
N LEU A 47 0.63 -19.67 -0.42
CA LEU A 47 -0.56 -18.87 -0.66
C LEU A 47 -0.53 -18.30 -2.07
N HIS A 48 -1.60 -18.56 -2.82
CA HIS A 48 -1.81 -18.03 -4.15
C HIS A 48 -2.93 -17.01 -4.13
N PHE A 49 -2.61 -15.78 -4.53
CA PHE A 49 -3.56 -14.67 -4.62
C PHE A 49 -4.15 -14.62 -6.02
N TYR A 50 -5.47 -14.80 -6.13
CA TYR A 50 -6.21 -14.76 -7.38
C TYR A 50 -7.03 -13.47 -7.43
N PRO A 51 -6.52 -12.41 -8.10
CA PRO A 51 -7.21 -11.13 -8.16
C PRO A 51 -8.45 -11.21 -9.05
N ASN A 52 -9.54 -10.59 -8.61
CA ASN A 52 -10.71 -10.32 -9.42
C ASN A 52 -10.51 -9.01 -10.21
N ILE A 53 -9.92 -9.14 -11.39
CA ILE A 53 -9.52 -8.00 -12.25
C ILE A 53 -10.70 -7.11 -12.62
N GLN A 54 -11.93 -7.66 -12.69
CA GLN A 54 -13.13 -6.91 -13.08
C GLN A 54 -13.59 -5.89 -12.03
N SER A 55 -13.17 -6.03 -10.77
CA SER A 55 -13.57 -5.16 -9.66
C SER A 55 -12.48 -4.21 -9.17
N ASN A 56 -11.32 -4.19 -9.83
CA ASN A 56 -10.21 -3.35 -9.40
C ASN A 56 -10.54 -1.87 -9.60
N LYS A 57 -10.14 -1.03 -8.64
CA LYS A 57 -10.32 0.43 -8.70
C LYS A 57 -8.96 1.10 -8.70
N ALA A 58 -8.84 2.18 -9.46
CA ALA A 58 -7.68 3.03 -9.49
C ALA A 58 -8.14 4.50 -9.40
N GLU A 59 -7.57 5.25 -8.47
CA GLU A 59 -7.84 6.67 -8.28
C GLU A 59 -6.52 7.42 -8.07
N GLU A 60 -6.43 8.65 -8.56
CA GLU A 60 -5.23 9.49 -8.45
C GLU A 60 -5.53 10.73 -7.61
N SER A 61 -4.63 11.06 -6.68
CA SER A 61 -4.70 12.26 -5.84
C SER A 61 -4.19 13.50 -6.58
N LYS A 62 -4.48 14.69 -6.07
CA LYS A 62 -4.00 15.95 -6.68
C LYS A 62 -2.47 16.07 -6.69
N HIS A 63 -1.78 15.37 -5.79
CA HIS A 63 -0.31 15.39 -5.69
C HIS A 63 0.35 14.13 -6.25
N GLY A 64 -0.33 13.39 -7.12
CA GLY A 64 0.28 12.32 -7.93
C GLY A 64 0.45 10.98 -7.22
N LEU A 65 -0.24 10.76 -6.10
CA LEU A 65 -0.44 9.43 -5.53
C LEU A 65 -1.47 8.69 -6.38
N VAL A 66 -1.12 7.52 -6.89
CA VAL A 66 -2.05 6.60 -7.54
C VAL A 66 -2.37 5.47 -6.57
N LEU A 67 -3.64 5.35 -6.19
CA LEU A 67 -4.12 4.30 -5.30
C LEU A 67 -4.82 3.22 -6.12
N ILE A 68 -4.34 1.99 -6.02
CA ILE A 68 -4.94 0.82 -6.67
C ILE A 68 -5.49 -0.11 -5.61
N GLN A 69 -6.76 -0.48 -5.71
CA GLN A 69 -7.40 -1.47 -4.86
C GLN A 69 -7.67 -2.75 -5.64
N VAL A 70 -7.22 -3.87 -5.08
CA VAL A 70 -7.35 -5.22 -5.64
C VAL A 70 -8.10 -6.09 -4.64
N HIS A 71 -9.12 -6.77 -5.12
CA HIS A 71 -9.88 -7.75 -4.35
C HIS A 71 -9.70 -9.13 -4.97
N GLY A 72 -9.75 -10.19 -4.19
CA GLY A 72 -9.64 -11.53 -4.75
C GLY A 72 -9.76 -12.66 -3.75
N THR A 73 -9.48 -13.87 -4.22
CA THR A 73 -9.46 -15.08 -3.40
C THR A 73 -8.04 -15.51 -3.07
N ILE A 74 -7.89 -16.15 -1.91
CA ILE A 74 -6.64 -16.80 -1.49
C ILE A 74 -6.83 -18.30 -1.65
N HIS A 75 -5.93 -18.94 -2.38
CA HIS A 75 -5.92 -20.39 -2.54
C HIS A 75 -4.64 -20.97 -1.93
N GLN A 76 -4.75 -22.17 -1.37
CA GLN A 76 -3.62 -22.95 -0.90
C GLN A 76 -3.83 -24.40 -1.34
N ARG A 77 -2.82 -25.01 -1.97
CA ARG A 77 -2.91 -26.39 -2.49
C ARG A 77 -4.16 -26.66 -3.34
N GLY A 78 -4.53 -25.69 -4.20
CA GLY A 78 -5.69 -25.78 -5.09
C GLY A 78 -7.05 -25.52 -4.43
N THR A 79 -7.12 -25.33 -3.11
CA THR A 79 -8.37 -25.04 -2.41
C THR A 79 -8.50 -23.55 -2.12
N CYS A 80 -9.66 -22.96 -2.35
CA CYS A 80 -9.96 -21.59 -1.91
C CYS A 80 -10.11 -21.58 -0.40
N ILE A 81 -9.20 -20.89 0.30
CA ILE A 81 -9.16 -20.83 1.75
C ILE A 81 -9.60 -19.48 2.31
N GLY A 82 -9.86 -18.49 1.46
CA GLY A 82 -10.17 -17.15 1.93
C GLY A 82 -10.29 -16.10 0.84
N ILE A 83 -10.41 -14.86 1.28
CA ILE A 83 -10.42 -13.65 0.44
C ILE A 83 -9.36 -12.66 0.91
N PHE A 84 -8.95 -11.77 0.02
CA PHE A 84 -8.06 -10.67 0.34
C PHE A 84 -8.53 -9.35 -0.28
N ASP A 85 -8.17 -8.27 0.40
CA ASP A 85 -8.21 -6.92 -0.12
C ASP A 85 -6.81 -6.34 0.01
N GLN A 86 -6.22 -5.88 -1.09
CA GLN A 86 -4.92 -5.23 -1.09
C GLN A 86 -4.99 -3.88 -1.78
N SER A 87 -4.57 -2.83 -1.07
CA SER A 87 -4.40 -1.50 -1.63
C SER A 87 -2.91 -1.20 -1.81
N PHE A 88 -2.56 -0.53 -2.91
CA PHE A 88 -1.22 -0.08 -3.23
C PHE A 88 -1.22 1.42 -3.48
N GLY A 89 -0.47 2.17 -2.67
CA GLY A 89 -0.16 3.57 -2.92
C GLY A 89 1.10 3.66 -3.75
N LEU A 90 0.96 4.09 -5.00
CA LEU A 90 2.05 4.26 -5.95
C LEU A 90 2.37 5.74 -6.13
N VAL A 91 3.65 6.09 -6.08
CA VAL A 91 4.12 7.44 -6.38
C VAL A 91 5.16 7.35 -7.48
N ARG A 92 5.15 8.31 -8.40
CA ARG A 92 6.17 8.40 -9.44
C ARG A 92 7.53 8.70 -8.80
N ASP A 93 8.53 7.92 -9.14
CA ASP A 93 9.91 8.21 -8.75
C ASP A 93 10.41 9.43 -9.55
N PRO A 94 10.75 10.56 -8.90
CA PRO A 94 11.23 11.75 -9.59
C PRO A 94 12.62 11.55 -10.21
N THR A 95 13.39 10.55 -9.75
CA THR A 95 14.76 10.29 -10.20
C THR A 95 14.82 9.43 -11.46
N HIS A 96 13.74 8.72 -11.80
CA HIS A 96 13.67 7.84 -12.97
C HIS A 96 12.42 8.10 -13.82
N SER A 97 12.62 8.32 -15.12
CA SER A 97 11.52 8.59 -16.05
C SER A 97 10.54 7.42 -16.12
N ASN A 98 9.27 7.68 -15.79
CA ASN A 98 8.16 6.74 -15.96
C ASN A 98 8.23 5.43 -15.15
N ASN A 99 8.68 5.56 -13.90
CA ASN A 99 8.65 4.50 -12.90
C ASN A 99 7.75 4.90 -11.73
N TYR A 100 6.73 4.10 -11.46
CA TYR A 100 5.96 4.16 -10.23
C TYR A 100 6.53 3.15 -9.25
N LEU A 101 6.73 3.57 -8.02
CA LEU A 101 7.18 2.72 -6.92
C LEU A 101 6.11 2.66 -5.83
N ILE A 102 6.06 1.54 -5.12
CA ILE A 102 5.13 1.35 -4.00
C ILE A 102 5.64 2.16 -2.81
N LYS A 103 4.86 3.16 -2.41
CA LYS A 103 5.10 3.95 -1.19
C LYS A 103 4.46 3.29 0.03
N PHE A 104 3.29 2.70 -0.13
CA PHE A 104 2.65 1.92 0.93
C PHE A 104 1.74 0.84 0.37
N SER A 105 1.47 -0.18 1.17
CA SER A 105 0.45 -1.19 0.91
C SER A 105 -0.34 -1.51 2.16
N PHE A 106 -1.64 -1.71 1.99
CA PHE A 106 -2.53 -2.26 3.01
C PHE A 106 -2.97 -3.63 2.54
N LEU A 107 -2.79 -4.66 3.37
CA LEU A 107 -3.22 -6.02 3.05
C LEU A 107 -4.15 -6.52 4.16
N ASN A 108 -5.38 -6.81 3.77
CA ASN A 108 -6.37 -7.51 4.60
C ASN A 108 -6.57 -8.91 4.04
N MET A 109 -6.50 -9.92 4.90
CA MET A 109 -6.73 -11.32 4.52
C MET A 109 -7.72 -11.93 5.49
N GLN A 110 -8.70 -12.65 4.96
CA GLN A 110 -9.68 -13.40 5.74
C GLN A 110 -9.64 -14.85 5.28
N THR A 111 -9.10 -15.74 6.12
CA THR A 111 -9.02 -17.17 5.82
C THR A 111 -9.97 -17.97 6.71
N GLN A 112 -10.55 -19.04 6.17
CA GLN A 112 -11.51 -19.90 6.87
C GLN A 112 -10.91 -20.64 8.06
N GLN A 113 -9.58 -20.79 8.13
CA GLN A 113 -8.92 -21.35 9.32
C GLN A 113 -8.91 -20.37 10.51
N ALA A 114 -9.18 -19.08 10.28
CA ALA A 114 -9.20 -18.05 11.32
C ALA A 114 -10.61 -17.73 11.86
N GLN A 115 -11.70 -18.27 11.30
CA GLN A 115 -13.07 -17.96 11.73
C GLN A 115 -14.01 -19.17 11.69
N GLN A 116 -14.73 -19.40 12.80
CA GLN A 116 -15.93 -20.24 12.82
C GLN A 116 -16.95 -19.75 11.79
N PRO A 117 -17.78 -20.64 11.21
CA PRO A 117 -18.67 -20.29 10.11
C PRO A 117 -19.77 -19.36 10.61
N SER A 118 -19.66 -18.08 10.31
CA SER A 118 -20.80 -17.17 10.34
C SER A 118 -21.09 -16.71 8.91
N LEU A 119 -22.36 -16.82 8.57
CA LEU A 119 -22.91 -16.66 7.23
C LEU A 119 -22.54 -15.29 6.66
N LEU A 120 -22.17 -15.30 5.37
CA LEU A 120 -21.91 -14.16 4.50
C LEU A 120 -22.84 -12.98 4.81
N SER A 121 -22.30 -11.94 5.45
CA SER A 121 -22.95 -10.63 5.56
C SER A 121 -22.32 -9.69 4.52
N THR A 122 -22.98 -9.54 3.38
CA THR A 122 -22.60 -8.63 2.28
C THR A 122 -23.05 -7.18 2.49
N ASN A 123 -23.22 -6.72 3.73
CA ASN A 123 -23.67 -5.36 4.04
C ASN A 123 -22.62 -4.55 4.80
N GLN A 124 -21.35 -4.59 4.37
CA GLN A 124 -20.41 -3.54 4.72
C GLN A 124 -20.49 -2.48 3.60
N PRO A 125 -20.84 -1.22 3.89
CA PRO A 125 -20.80 -0.16 2.89
C PRO A 125 -19.42 -0.14 2.26
N THR A 126 -19.35 0.03 0.93
CA THR A 126 -18.11 0.27 0.19
C THR A 126 -17.27 1.25 0.99
N PRO A 127 -16.18 0.82 1.64
CA PRO A 127 -15.68 1.66 2.69
C PRO A 127 -15.00 2.86 2.07
N THR A 128 -15.34 4.03 2.58
CA THR A 128 -14.81 5.36 2.23
C THR A 128 -13.28 5.49 2.37
N TYR A 129 -12.60 4.40 2.77
CA TYR A 129 -11.16 4.32 2.97
C TYR A 129 -10.33 4.84 1.80
N LEU A 130 -10.74 4.68 0.53
CA LEU A 130 -9.93 5.16 -0.59
C LEU A 130 -9.83 6.69 -0.62
N ILE A 131 -10.98 7.36 -0.54
CA ILE A 131 -11.05 8.82 -0.53
C ILE A 131 -10.30 9.37 0.67
N ASP A 132 -10.47 8.74 1.84
CA ASP A 132 -9.76 9.12 3.06
C ASP A 132 -8.25 8.97 2.91
N ILE A 133 -7.75 7.87 2.30
CA ILE A 133 -6.32 7.67 2.04
C ILE A 133 -5.76 8.75 1.12
N LEU A 134 -6.46 9.05 0.01
CA LEU A 134 -6.02 10.08 -0.94
C LEU A 134 -5.99 11.47 -0.30
N GLN A 135 -7.06 11.84 0.43
CA GLN A 135 -7.15 13.13 1.12
C GLN A 135 -6.11 13.27 2.21
N ASN A 136 -5.89 12.24 3.03
CA ASN A 136 -4.87 12.26 4.08
C ASN A 136 -3.46 12.38 3.50
N TYR A 137 -3.17 11.70 2.38
CA TYR A 137 -1.91 11.88 1.67
C TYR A 137 -1.75 13.33 1.21
N ASP A 138 -2.77 13.88 0.56
CA ASP A 138 -2.75 15.24 0.04
C ASP A 138 -2.58 16.30 1.14
N GLN A 139 -3.17 16.09 2.32
CA GLN A 139 -2.97 16.94 3.49
C GLN A 139 -1.55 16.82 4.05
N THR A 140 -1.01 15.60 4.12
CA THR A 140 0.36 15.36 4.62
C THR A 140 1.40 16.06 3.75
N ILE A 141 1.26 15.98 2.42
CA ILE A 141 2.14 16.68 1.49
C ILE A 141 2.04 18.20 1.67
N GLN A 142 0.82 18.74 1.83
CA GLN A 142 0.65 20.18 2.06
C GLN A 142 1.33 20.64 3.35
N GLN A 143 1.16 19.90 4.45
CA GLN A 143 1.81 20.20 5.72
C GLN A 143 3.33 20.17 5.62
N GLN A 144 3.89 19.24 4.85
CA GLN A 144 5.33 19.17 4.60
C GLN A 144 5.82 20.42 3.86
N ILE A 145 5.12 20.84 2.80
CA ILE A 145 5.44 22.06 2.04
C ILE A 145 5.43 23.28 2.98
N ASP A 146 4.32 23.48 3.70
CA ASP A 146 4.13 24.63 4.60
C ASP A 146 5.18 24.66 5.73
N SER A 147 5.70 23.51 6.16
CA SER A 147 6.74 23.42 7.18
C SER A 147 8.14 23.80 6.68
N THR A 148 8.39 23.71 5.36
CA THR A 148 9.68 24.07 4.74
C THR A 148 9.83 25.57 4.51
N ASP A 149 8.72 26.29 4.33
CA ASP A 149 8.72 27.75 4.07
C ASP A 149 9.04 28.59 5.32
N TYR A 150 9.19 27.96 6.50
CA TYR A 150 9.52 28.61 7.77
C TYR A 150 11.03 28.67 8.10
N ILE A 151 11.93 28.22 7.21
CA ILE A 151 13.39 28.17 7.45
C ILE A 151 14.15 29.24 6.63
N ILE A 152 13.58 30.43 6.48
CA ILE A 152 14.31 31.57 5.90
C ILE A 152 14.08 32.77 6.83
N ASP A 153 15.19 33.41 7.22
CA ASP A 153 15.33 34.62 8.04
C ASP A 153 15.62 34.43 9.55
N GLU A 154 16.85 34.03 9.89
CA GLU A 154 17.62 34.60 11.03
C GLU A 154 19.12 34.40 10.77
N ASP A 155 19.67 35.10 9.78
CA ASP A 155 21.11 35.37 9.67
C ASP A 155 21.25 36.64 8.81
N ASP A 156 20.99 37.80 9.41
CA ASP A 156 21.54 39.08 8.95
C ASP A 156 21.63 40.04 10.14
N ASP A 157 22.88 40.33 10.49
CA ASP A 157 23.42 41.57 11.06
C ASP A 157 22.98 42.06 12.45
N ASP A 158 23.92 41.97 13.40
CA ASP A 158 24.49 43.19 13.98
C ASP A 158 25.95 42.97 14.40
N ASP A 159 26.86 43.19 13.43
CA ASP A 159 28.26 43.50 13.67
C ASP A 159 28.38 45.02 13.74
N SER A 160 28.28 45.59 14.95
CA SER A 160 28.56 47.02 15.28
C SER A 160 29.08 47.22 16.70
#